data_AF-K2AYE9-F1
#
_entry.id   AF-K2AYE9-F1
#
_cell.length_a   1.000
_cell.length_b   1.000
_cell.length_c   1.000
_cell.angle_alpha   90.00
_cell.angle_beta   90.00
_cell.angle_gamma   90.00
#
_symmetry.space_group_name_H-M   'P 1'
#
loop_
_entity.id
_entity.type
_entity.pdbx_description
1 polymer ?
#
loop_
_entity_poly.entity_id
_entity_poly.type
_entity_poly.pdbx_seq_one_letter_code
_entity_poly.pdbx_strand_id
1 'polypeptide(L)'
;MISDIFKIFLIGSLAFVPILIWGYIFSYIDNSTLNSRRFVSWIIAGWFSVVPVLYSEQIYSFFSASFLNIFELIWTNWNFLYVIISLFFLTLIIATILFLTSLIFFKWSFDIFKIYWKNLVWISIFILIFAILNKIIPNIWFLDMSISSPASIWKNVFNTLGLIILYYIIIWLVEEISKHFSFLPSSITEIDSVQKWVLLATFIALGFGFIENILYLYNISIDRWVISGDFATTLIFRSIFSLFVHIFCGVIVWLYFSKAYLFFGKNFYFYTKTFLFWLLFSITLHAIFDISLTLWFTPIIFIYAIYGYLYITKTFYKEEI
;
A
#
# COMPACT_ATOMS: atom_id res chain seq x y z
N MET A 1 -13.99 -24.38 14.44
CA MET A 1 -14.61 -23.14 14.97
C MET A 1 -13.87 -22.57 16.17
N ILE A 2 -13.85 -23.20 17.36
CA ILE A 2 -13.12 -22.66 18.54
C ILE A 2 -11.60 -22.54 18.28
N SER A 3 -11.02 -23.55 17.60
CA SER A 3 -9.62 -23.53 17.18
C SER A 3 -9.30 -22.38 16.21
N ASP A 4 -10.20 -22.09 15.26
CA ASP A 4 -9.99 -21.03 14.25
C ASP A 4 -10.09 -19.64 14.85
N ILE A 5 -11.06 -19.43 15.76
CA ILE A 5 -11.20 -18.17 16.51
C ILE A 5 -9.94 -17.93 17.36
N PHE A 6 -9.45 -18.96 18.05
CA PHE A 6 -8.21 -18.85 18.83
C PHE A 6 -7.00 -18.53 17.95
N LYS A 7 -6.86 -19.18 16.79
CA LYS A 7 -5.80 -18.88 15.82
C LYS A 7 -5.84 -17.42 15.36
N ILE A 8 -7.00 -16.93 14.94
CA ILE A 8 -7.17 -15.54 14.49
C ILE A 8 -6.82 -14.56 15.62
N PHE A 9 -7.29 -14.83 16.84
CA PHE A 9 -6.98 -13.98 17.99
C PHE A 9 -5.48 -13.95 18.31
N LEU A 10 -4.81 -15.11 18.28
CA LEU A 10 -3.38 -15.20 18.52
C LEU A 10 -2.57 -14.47 17.43
N ILE A 11 -2.90 -14.71 16.16
CA ILE A 11 -2.27 -14.02 15.02
C ILE A 11 -2.47 -12.51 15.11
N GLY A 12 -3.70 -12.07 15.38
CA GLY A 12 -4.03 -10.66 15.56
C GLY A 12 -3.22 -10.04 16.69
N SER A 13 -3.10 -10.72 17.83
CA SER A 13 -2.32 -10.25 18.97
C SER A 13 -0.83 -10.14 18.63
N LEU A 14 -0.25 -11.13 17.95
CA LEU A 14 1.16 -11.12 17.54
C LEU A 14 1.45 -10.04 16.50
N ALA A 15 0.55 -9.87 15.51
CA ALA A 15 0.66 -8.83 14.49
C ALA A 15 0.48 -7.42 15.07
N PHE A 16 -0.18 -7.28 16.22
CA PHE A 16 -0.44 -5.99 16.86
C PHE A 16 0.78 -5.44 17.61
N VAL A 17 1.62 -6.31 18.18
CA VAL A 17 2.81 -5.89 18.95
C VAL A 17 3.75 -4.97 18.14
N PRO A 18 4.15 -5.30 16.90
CA PRO A 18 4.96 -4.41 16.07
C PRO A 18 4.29 -3.06 15.81
N ILE A 19 2.97 -3.05 15.63
CA ILE A 19 2.19 -1.81 15.39
C ILE A 19 2.27 -0.89 16.60
N LEU A 20 2.14 -1.45 17.81
CA LEU A 20 2.29 -0.68 19.05
C LEU A 20 3.71 -0.11 19.19
N ILE A 21 4.73 -0.92 18.92
CA ILE A 21 6.13 -0.49 19.03
C ILE A 21 6.42 0.66 18.06
N TRP A 22 6.11 0.47 16.77
CA TRP A 22 6.34 1.51 15.76
C TRP A 22 5.45 2.73 15.98
N GLY A 23 4.17 2.53 16.31
CA GLY A 23 3.24 3.62 16.62
C GLY A 23 3.73 4.47 17.81
N TYR A 24 4.26 3.82 18.85
CA TYR A 24 4.87 4.51 19.98
C TYR A 24 6.13 5.30 19.58
N ILE A 25 7.05 4.68 18.83
CA ILE A 25 8.28 5.34 18.34
C ILE A 25 7.94 6.61 17.55
N PHE A 26 7.01 6.53 16.59
CA PHE A 26 6.64 7.69 15.77
C PHE A 26 5.85 8.73 16.55
N SER A 27 4.98 8.31 17.47
CA SER A 27 4.27 9.26 18.34
C SER A 27 5.22 10.01 19.28
N TYR A 28 6.29 9.37 19.74
CA TYR A 28 7.30 10.01 20.59
C TYR A 28 8.14 11.02 19.80
N ILE A 29 8.46 10.71 18.54
CA ILE A 29 9.24 11.59 17.65
C ILE A 29 8.49 12.90 17.33
N ASP A 30 7.16 12.87 17.22
CA ASP A 30 6.38 14.02 16.76
C ASP A 30 6.04 15.07 17.84
N ASN A 31 6.23 14.77 19.14
CA ASN A 31 5.89 15.65 20.28
C ASN A 31 4.45 16.24 20.28
N SER A 32 3.59 15.89 19.32
CA SER A 32 2.23 16.39 19.25
C SER A 32 1.32 15.64 20.23
N THR A 33 0.34 16.35 20.79
CA THR A 33 -0.75 15.75 21.53
C THR A 33 -1.69 15.03 20.55
N LEU A 34 -1.23 13.94 19.96
CA LEU A 34 -2.07 13.06 19.17
C LEU A 34 -3.19 12.55 20.05
N ASN A 35 -4.41 13.01 19.77
CA ASN A 35 -5.59 12.47 20.40
C ASN A 35 -5.70 10.99 20.02
N SER A 36 -5.81 10.10 21.00
CA SER A 36 -5.97 8.64 20.82
C SER A 36 -7.09 8.29 19.82
N ARG A 37 -8.12 9.13 19.72
CA ARG A 37 -9.19 8.98 18.72
C ARG A 37 -8.69 9.05 17.28
N ARG A 38 -7.75 9.96 16.99
CA ARG A 38 -7.14 10.10 15.66
C ARG A 38 -6.29 8.88 15.32
N PHE A 39 -5.46 8.42 16.26
CA PHE A 39 -4.67 7.21 16.07
C PHE A 39 -5.53 6.00 15.67
N VAL A 40 -6.61 5.76 16.41
CA VAL A 40 -7.54 4.66 16.13
C VAL A 40 -8.23 4.83 14.77
N SER A 41 -8.72 6.03 14.43
CA SER A 41 -9.37 6.26 13.13
C SER A 41 -8.42 6.00 11.96
N TRP A 42 -7.14 6.32 12.10
CA TRP A 42 -6.16 6.16 11.01
C TRP A 42 -5.68 4.75 10.81
N ILE A 43 -5.53 4.00 11.90
CA ILE A 43 -5.30 2.56 11.82
C ILE A 43 -6.49 1.89 11.15
N ILE A 44 -7.73 2.25 11.52
CA ILE A 44 -8.93 1.71 10.90
C ILE A 44 -9.02 2.10 9.42
N ALA A 45 -8.68 3.34 9.04
CA ALA A 45 -8.61 3.74 7.63
C ALA A 45 -7.58 2.89 6.87
N GLY A 46 -6.42 2.64 7.47
CA GLY A 46 -5.41 1.70 6.98
C GLY A 46 -5.98 0.29 6.78
N TRP A 47 -6.78 -0.21 7.73
CA TRP A 47 -7.43 -1.52 7.63
C TRP A 47 -8.38 -1.60 6.45
N PHE A 48 -9.23 -0.59 6.27
CA PHE A 48 -10.18 -0.55 5.15
C PHE A 48 -9.50 -0.36 3.79
N SER A 49 -8.32 0.27 3.73
CA SER A 49 -7.56 0.33 2.46
C SER A 49 -7.07 -1.02 1.96
N VAL A 50 -6.88 -1.98 2.85
CA VAL A 50 -6.33 -3.30 2.49
C VAL A 50 -7.41 -4.20 1.88
N VAL A 51 -8.66 -4.05 2.31
CA VAL A 51 -9.78 -4.92 1.94
C VAL A 51 -10.00 -5.02 0.42
N PRO A 52 -10.09 -3.91 -0.36
CA PRO A 52 -10.36 -4.03 -1.79
C PRO A 52 -9.23 -4.69 -2.57
N VAL A 53 -7.99 -4.61 -2.07
CA VAL A 53 -6.80 -5.18 -2.73
C VAL A 53 -6.88 -6.71 -2.65
N LEU A 54 -7.08 -7.22 -1.44
CA LEU A 54 -7.03 -8.65 -1.13
C LEU A 54 -8.27 -9.40 -1.57
N TYR A 55 -9.44 -8.75 -1.42
CA TYR A 55 -10.71 -9.36 -1.77
C TYR A 55 -11.14 -8.99 -3.19
N SER A 56 -10.19 -8.57 -4.04
CA SER A 56 -10.47 -8.12 -5.40
C SER A 56 -11.19 -9.21 -6.21
N GLU A 57 -10.73 -10.47 -6.13
CA GLU A 57 -11.38 -11.63 -6.78
C GLU A 57 -12.84 -11.79 -6.33
N GLN A 58 -13.09 -11.74 -5.01
CA GLN A 58 -14.43 -11.87 -4.45
C GLN A 58 -15.32 -10.69 -4.84
N ILE A 59 -14.79 -9.46 -4.82
CA ILE A 59 -15.50 -8.25 -5.25
C ILE A 59 -15.93 -8.38 -6.71
N TYR A 60 -15.02 -8.75 -7.62
CA TYR A 60 -15.36 -8.95 -9.03
C TYR A 60 -16.37 -10.09 -9.23
N SER A 61 -16.23 -11.19 -8.48
CA SER A 61 -17.19 -12.31 -8.53
C SER A 61 -18.60 -11.89 -8.10
N PHE A 62 -18.70 -11.05 -7.06
CA PHE A 62 -19.97 -10.55 -6.53
C PHE A 62 -20.73 -9.72 -7.57
N PHE A 63 -20.00 -8.92 -8.37
CA PHE A 63 -20.58 -8.14 -9.46
C PHE A 63 -20.72 -8.91 -10.78
N SER A 64 -20.47 -10.23 -10.81
CA SER A 64 -20.43 -11.03 -12.05
C SER A 64 -19.48 -10.45 -13.10
N ALA A 65 -18.39 -9.82 -12.64
CA ALA A 65 -17.42 -9.09 -13.44
C ALA A 65 -16.02 -9.69 -13.33
N SER A 66 -15.89 -11.01 -13.15
CA SER A 66 -14.59 -11.71 -13.08
C SER A 66 -13.71 -11.45 -14.29
N PHE A 67 -14.30 -11.25 -15.47
CA PHE A 67 -13.59 -10.84 -16.69
C PHE A 67 -12.88 -9.48 -16.60
N LEU A 68 -13.21 -8.66 -15.58
CA LEU A 68 -12.52 -7.41 -15.25
C LEU A 68 -11.53 -7.57 -14.10
N ASN A 69 -11.25 -8.78 -13.60
CA ASN A 69 -10.24 -8.97 -12.58
C ASN A 69 -8.85 -8.79 -13.19
N ILE A 70 -8.13 -7.74 -12.75
CA ILE A 70 -6.81 -7.42 -13.31
C ILE A 70 -5.84 -8.59 -13.17
N PHE A 71 -5.89 -9.33 -12.06
CA PHE A 71 -4.96 -10.42 -11.79
C PHE A 71 -5.19 -11.63 -12.72
N GLU A 72 -6.44 -11.85 -13.14
CA GLU A 72 -6.78 -12.88 -14.14
C GLU A 72 -6.46 -12.43 -15.56
N LEU A 73 -6.63 -11.13 -15.86
CA LEU A 73 -6.35 -10.53 -17.17
C LEU A 73 -4.86 -10.59 -17.54
N ILE A 74 -3.95 -10.36 -16.58
CA ILE A 74 -2.50 -10.50 -16.81
C ILE A 74 -2.16 -11.94 -17.24
N TRP A 75 -2.91 -12.93 -16.75
CA TRP A 75 -2.63 -14.34 -17.02
C TRP A 75 -3.22 -14.82 -18.35
N THR A 76 -4.47 -14.45 -18.62
CA THR A 76 -5.29 -15.10 -19.67
C THR A 76 -5.34 -14.34 -20.98
N ASN A 77 -5.40 -13.00 -20.97
CA ASN A 77 -5.59 -12.24 -22.20
C ASN A 77 -5.20 -10.75 -22.03
N TRP A 78 -4.12 -10.36 -22.71
CA TRP A 78 -3.44 -9.06 -22.58
C TRP A 78 -4.12 -7.95 -23.37
N ASN A 79 -5.44 -7.86 -23.29
CA ASN A 79 -6.13 -6.78 -23.97
C ASN A 79 -5.97 -5.49 -23.16
N PHE A 80 -5.15 -4.59 -23.71
CA PHE A 80 -4.83 -3.27 -23.16
C PHE A 80 -6.07 -2.49 -22.66
N LEU A 81 -7.18 -2.55 -23.40
CA LEU A 81 -8.40 -1.85 -23.02
C LEU A 81 -9.02 -2.43 -21.75
N TYR A 82 -9.07 -3.75 -21.61
CA TYR A 82 -9.61 -4.42 -20.42
C TYR A 82 -8.75 -4.16 -19.19
N VAL A 83 -7.43 -4.08 -19.33
CA VAL A 83 -6.51 -3.70 -18.25
C VAL A 83 -6.82 -2.30 -17.72
N ILE A 84 -7.01 -1.32 -18.62
CA ILE A 84 -7.39 0.06 -18.23
C ILE A 84 -8.74 0.06 -17.51
N ILE A 85 -9.75 -0.58 -18.09
CA ILE A 85 -11.11 -0.62 -17.53
C ILE A 85 -11.09 -1.28 -16.15
N SER A 86 -10.38 -2.40 -16.03
CA SER A 86 -10.22 -3.15 -14.80
C SER A 86 -9.62 -2.28 -13.69
N LEU A 87 -8.44 -1.69 -13.93
CA LEU A 87 -7.75 -0.86 -12.94
C LEU A 87 -8.54 0.40 -12.57
N PHE A 88 -9.22 1.01 -13.54
CA PHE A 88 -10.10 2.15 -13.28
C PHE A 88 -11.26 1.76 -12.37
N PHE A 89 -11.91 0.63 -12.64
CA PHE A 89 -13.02 0.14 -11.83
C PHE A 89 -12.56 -0.22 -10.41
N LEU A 90 -11.42 -0.90 -10.27
CA LEU A 90 -10.82 -1.21 -8.96
C LEU A 90 -10.51 0.07 -8.17
N THR A 91 -9.88 1.04 -8.82
CA THR A 91 -9.58 2.35 -8.23
C THR A 91 -10.86 3.06 -7.79
N LEU A 92 -11.91 3.02 -8.60
CA LEU A 92 -13.19 3.64 -8.28
C LEU A 92 -13.85 2.97 -7.06
N ILE A 93 -13.80 1.63 -6.97
CA ILE A 93 -14.27 0.88 -5.81
C ILE A 93 -13.50 1.30 -4.56
N ILE A 94 -12.16 1.32 -4.63
CA ILE A 94 -11.29 1.73 -3.52
C ILE A 94 -11.64 3.14 -3.06
N ALA A 95 -11.68 4.09 -3.99
CA ALA A 95 -12.00 5.48 -3.69
C ALA A 95 -13.39 5.62 -3.05
N THR A 96 -14.37 4.85 -3.53
CA THR A 96 -15.75 4.88 -3.01
C THR A 96 -15.82 4.30 -1.60
N ILE A 97 -15.22 3.14 -1.35
CA ILE A 97 -15.19 2.52 -0.02
C ILE A 97 -14.49 3.45 0.98
N LEU A 98 -13.33 4.00 0.59
CA LEU A 98 -12.57 4.90 1.46
C LEU A 98 -13.27 6.24 1.67
N PHE A 99 -13.96 6.77 0.66
CA PHE A 99 -14.82 7.93 0.83
C PHE A 99 -15.95 7.64 1.83
N LEU A 100 -16.68 6.53 1.67
CA LEU A 100 -17.79 6.17 2.56
C LEU A 100 -17.32 5.93 4.01
N THR A 101 -16.20 5.22 4.19
CA THR A 101 -15.61 5.03 5.53
C THR A 101 -15.18 6.35 6.15
N SER A 102 -14.66 7.29 5.35
CA SER A 102 -14.31 8.63 5.85
C SER A 102 -15.51 9.40 6.39
N LEU A 103 -16.72 9.18 5.87
CA LEU A 103 -17.94 9.83 6.37
C LEU A 103 -18.31 9.42 7.80
N ILE A 104 -17.79 8.28 8.26
CA ILE A 104 -17.99 7.80 9.64
C ILE A 104 -17.15 8.64 10.62
N PHE A 105 -15.95 9.04 10.20
CA PHE A 105 -14.95 9.70 11.05
C PHE A 105 -14.93 11.22 10.89
N PHE A 106 -15.30 11.73 9.72
CA PHE A 106 -15.26 13.16 9.38
C PHE A 106 -16.64 13.69 9.10
N LYS A 107 -16.88 14.94 9.51
CA LYS A 107 -18.09 15.65 9.12
C LYS A 107 -18.09 15.81 7.60
N TRP A 108 -19.16 15.37 6.96
CA TRP A 108 -19.33 15.50 5.51
C TRP A 108 -19.13 16.96 5.07
N SER A 109 -18.29 17.15 4.07
CA SER A 109 -18.14 18.42 3.38
C SER A 109 -18.06 18.17 1.87
N PHE A 110 -18.65 19.08 1.10
CA PHE A 110 -18.56 19.05 -0.35
C PHE A 110 -17.10 19.14 -0.84
N ASP A 111 -16.23 19.75 -0.04
CA ASP A 111 -14.81 19.85 -0.32
C ASP A 111 -14.12 18.48 -0.33
N ILE A 112 -14.41 17.60 0.65
CA ILE A 112 -13.87 16.23 0.69
C ILE A 112 -14.25 15.48 -0.60
N PHE A 113 -15.52 15.54 -1.01
CA PHE A 113 -15.96 14.92 -2.26
C PHE A 113 -15.20 15.45 -3.49
N LYS A 114 -15.04 16.78 -3.59
CA LYS A 114 -14.30 17.44 -4.68
C LYS A 114 -12.83 17.01 -4.72
N ILE A 115 -12.22 16.78 -3.56
CA ILE A 115 -10.84 16.30 -3.43
C ILE A 115 -10.71 14.86 -3.93
N TYR A 116 -11.60 13.96 -3.51
CA TYR A 116 -11.61 12.57 -3.98
C TYR A 116 -11.74 12.52 -5.51
N TRP A 117 -12.68 13.29 -6.06
CA TRP A 117 -12.88 13.35 -7.51
C TRP A 117 -11.65 13.86 -8.26
N LYS A 118 -10.99 14.92 -7.77
CA LYS A 118 -9.74 15.41 -8.36
C LYS A 118 -8.64 14.34 -8.34
N ASN A 119 -8.51 13.60 -7.24
CA ASN A 119 -7.50 12.55 -7.11
C ASN A 119 -7.81 11.31 -7.97
N LEU A 120 -9.09 10.99 -8.18
CA LEU A 120 -9.49 9.98 -9.16
C LEU A 120 -9.00 10.34 -10.57
N VAL A 121 -9.14 11.60 -10.99
CA VAL A 121 -8.61 12.06 -12.29
C VAL A 121 -7.09 11.89 -12.36
N TRP A 122 -6.37 12.18 -11.27
CA TRP A 122 -4.92 11.98 -11.21
C TRP A 122 -4.51 10.53 -11.36
N ILE A 123 -5.24 9.64 -10.72
CA ILE A 123 -4.96 8.22 -10.77
C ILE A 123 -5.30 7.63 -12.14
N SER A 124 -6.27 8.18 -12.86
CA SER A 124 -6.51 7.80 -14.27
C SER A 124 -5.29 8.00 -15.17
N ILE A 125 -4.46 9.02 -14.90
CA ILE A 125 -3.19 9.21 -15.62
C ILE A 125 -2.21 8.06 -15.30
N PHE A 126 -2.15 7.63 -14.03
CA PHE A 126 -1.34 6.47 -13.65
C PHE A 126 -1.81 5.18 -14.28
N ILE A 127 -3.13 4.96 -14.35
CA ILE A 127 -3.70 3.78 -15.01
C ILE A 127 -3.28 3.75 -16.49
N LEU A 128 -3.26 4.92 -17.16
CA LEU A 128 -2.79 5.01 -18.54
C LEU A 128 -1.29 4.71 -18.66
N ILE A 129 -0.45 5.30 -17.78
CA ILE A 129 0.99 5.01 -17.74
C ILE A 129 1.23 3.52 -17.52
N PHE A 130 0.52 2.94 -16.56
CA PHE A 130 0.61 1.52 -16.25
C PHE A 130 0.20 0.66 -17.45
N ALA A 131 -0.90 0.98 -18.12
CA ALA A 131 -1.33 0.23 -19.30
C ALA A 131 -0.28 0.27 -20.41
N ILE A 132 0.43 1.39 -20.59
CA ILE A 132 1.55 1.51 -21.52
C ILE A 132 2.71 0.61 -21.07
N LEU A 133 3.10 0.66 -19.80
CA LEU A 133 4.14 -0.22 -19.25
C LEU A 133 3.78 -1.70 -19.44
N ASN A 134 2.52 -2.07 -19.22
CA ASN A 134 2.00 -3.41 -19.43
C ASN A 134 2.11 -3.87 -20.89
N LYS A 135 2.08 -2.94 -21.86
CA LYS A 135 2.32 -3.26 -23.28
C LYS A 135 3.80 -3.37 -23.60
N ILE A 136 4.67 -2.64 -22.91
CA ILE A 136 6.11 -2.60 -23.19
C ILE A 136 6.82 -3.80 -22.56
N ILE A 137 6.57 -4.06 -21.28
CA ILE A 137 7.31 -5.04 -20.47
C ILE A 137 7.38 -6.45 -21.11
N PRO A 138 6.29 -7.03 -21.64
CA PRO A 138 6.32 -8.36 -22.25
C PRO A 138 7.15 -8.43 -23.53
N ASN A 139 7.43 -7.30 -24.17
CA ASN A 139 8.23 -7.26 -25.40
C ASN A 139 9.74 -7.13 -25.11
N ILE A 140 10.14 -7.15 -23.84
CA ILE A 140 11.53 -7.03 -23.43
C ILE A 140 12.14 -8.42 -23.26
N TRP A 141 13.01 -8.80 -24.20
CA TRP A 141 13.58 -10.15 -24.32
C TRP A 141 14.20 -10.74 -23.04
N PHE A 142 14.86 -9.94 -22.21
CA PHE A 142 15.47 -10.44 -20.96
C PHE A 142 14.45 -10.66 -19.83
N LEU A 143 13.20 -10.19 -19.98
CA LEU A 143 12.14 -10.41 -18.99
C LEU A 143 11.41 -11.74 -19.21
N ASP A 144 11.59 -12.37 -20.37
CA ASP A 144 11.08 -13.71 -20.69
C ASP A 144 11.97 -14.84 -20.13
N MET A 145 13.02 -14.51 -19.37
CA MET A 145 13.87 -15.50 -18.71
C MET A 145 13.02 -16.38 -17.79
N SER A 146 13.11 -17.70 -18.01
CA SER A 146 12.46 -18.69 -17.15
C SER A 146 13.13 -18.73 -15.78
N ILE A 147 12.31 -18.84 -14.75
CA ILE A 147 12.78 -18.92 -13.36
C ILE A 147 12.93 -20.39 -12.98
N SER A 148 14.12 -20.77 -12.50
CA SER A 148 14.46 -22.17 -12.17
C SER A 148 13.57 -22.77 -11.07
N SER A 149 13.11 -21.94 -10.14
CA SER A 149 12.15 -22.28 -9.10
C SER A 149 10.95 -21.35 -9.22
N PRO A 150 9.86 -21.77 -9.90
CA PRO A 150 8.68 -20.93 -10.07
C PRO A 150 8.22 -20.42 -8.71
N ALA A 151 8.08 -19.11 -8.60
CA ALA A 151 7.50 -18.51 -7.40
C ALA A 151 5.99 -18.67 -7.46
N SER A 152 5.39 -19.19 -6.39
CA SER A 152 3.93 -19.18 -6.22
C SER A 152 3.54 -18.07 -5.28
N ILE A 153 2.70 -17.14 -5.75
CA ILE A 153 2.07 -16.14 -4.88
C ILE A 153 0.58 -16.45 -4.90
N TRP A 154 0.02 -16.80 -3.74
CA TRP A 154 -1.33 -17.35 -3.62
C TRP A 154 -1.55 -18.56 -4.52
N LYS A 155 -2.46 -18.47 -5.51
CA LYS A 155 -2.76 -19.54 -6.48
C LYS A 155 -1.99 -19.38 -7.79
N ASN A 156 -1.29 -18.26 -7.99
CA ASN A 156 -0.64 -17.92 -9.25
C ASN A 156 0.81 -18.39 -9.23
N VAL A 157 1.20 -19.16 -10.25
CA VAL A 157 2.57 -19.64 -10.42
C VAL A 157 3.24 -18.82 -11.51
N PHE A 158 4.31 -18.12 -11.16
CA PHE A 158 5.05 -17.27 -12.08
C PHE A 158 6.24 -18.03 -12.67
N ASN A 159 6.26 -18.13 -14.00
CA ASN A 159 7.30 -18.84 -14.75
C ASN A 159 8.34 -17.90 -15.39
N THR A 160 8.05 -16.59 -15.50
CA THR A 160 8.97 -15.58 -16.06
C THR A 160 9.14 -14.38 -15.14
N LEU A 161 10.29 -13.70 -15.27
CA LEU A 161 10.59 -12.47 -14.52
C LEU A 161 9.63 -11.33 -14.88
N GLY A 162 9.25 -11.20 -16.15
CA GLY A 162 8.32 -10.17 -16.62
C GLY A 162 6.94 -10.26 -15.97
N LEU A 163 6.42 -11.48 -15.80
CA LEU A 163 5.14 -11.69 -15.12
C LEU A 163 5.21 -11.33 -13.63
N ILE A 164 6.30 -11.68 -12.93
CA ILE A 164 6.52 -11.27 -11.54
C ILE A 164 6.54 -9.75 -11.42
N ILE A 165 7.30 -9.08 -12.29
CA ILE A 165 7.41 -7.61 -12.30
C ILE A 165 6.03 -6.97 -12.49
N LEU A 166 5.26 -7.41 -13.49
CA LEU A 166 3.96 -6.83 -13.78
C LEU A 166 2.93 -7.07 -12.68
N TYR A 167 2.91 -8.28 -12.15
CA TYR A 167 2.04 -8.63 -11.03
C TYR A 167 2.28 -7.73 -9.83
N TYR A 168 3.55 -7.57 -9.42
CA TYR A 168 3.87 -6.72 -8.29
C TYR A 168 3.61 -5.25 -8.59
N ILE A 169 3.97 -4.71 -9.76
CA ILE A 169 3.63 -3.31 -10.10
C ILE A 169 2.12 -3.06 -9.94
N ILE A 170 1.26 -4.01 -10.31
CA ILE A 170 -0.20 -3.88 -10.15
C ILE A 170 -0.61 -3.89 -8.68
N ILE A 171 -0.13 -4.87 -7.90
CA ILE A 171 -0.39 -4.89 -6.45
C ILE A 171 -0.01 -3.54 -5.86
N TRP A 172 1.21 -3.09 -6.10
CA TRP A 172 1.72 -1.85 -5.53
C TRP A 172 0.97 -0.61 -5.99
N LEU A 173 0.61 -0.53 -7.28
CA LEU A 173 -0.23 0.55 -7.77
C LEU A 173 -1.52 0.61 -6.95
N VAL A 174 -2.19 -0.53 -6.78
CA VAL A 174 -3.45 -0.64 -6.05
C VAL A 174 -3.27 -0.31 -4.56
N GLU A 175 -2.21 -0.81 -3.92
CA GLU A 175 -1.92 -0.55 -2.51
C GLU A 175 -1.58 0.92 -2.22
N GLU A 176 -0.70 1.53 -3.02
CA GLU A 176 -0.31 2.92 -2.86
C GLU A 176 -1.48 3.86 -3.15
N ILE A 177 -2.32 3.56 -4.15
CA ILE A 177 -3.58 4.28 -4.40
C ILE A 177 -4.53 4.16 -3.20
N SER A 178 -4.64 2.98 -2.62
CA SER A 178 -5.55 2.76 -1.50
C SER A 178 -5.10 3.56 -0.27
N LYS A 179 -3.81 3.53 0.05
CA LYS A 179 -3.23 4.40 1.09
C LYS A 179 -3.43 5.87 0.76
N HIS A 180 -3.29 6.26 -0.52
CA HIS A 180 -3.57 7.61 -1.01
C HIS A 180 -4.96 8.09 -0.63
N PHE A 181 -5.98 7.30 -0.97
CA PHE A 181 -7.36 7.67 -0.66
C PHE A 181 -7.69 7.65 0.83
N SER A 182 -7.08 6.77 1.63
CA SER A 182 -7.28 6.74 3.10
C SER A 182 -6.87 8.05 3.80
N PHE A 183 -6.00 8.81 3.16
CA PHE A 183 -5.36 10.00 3.72
C PHE A 183 -6.05 11.32 3.32
N LEU A 184 -6.75 11.34 2.19
CA LEU A 184 -7.40 12.56 1.67
C LEU A 184 -8.41 13.22 2.64
N PRO A 185 -9.23 12.50 3.43
CA PRO A 185 -10.23 13.10 4.31
C PRO A 185 -9.65 13.96 5.43
N SER A 186 -8.54 13.52 6.03
CA SER A 186 -7.92 14.18 7.20
C SER A 186 -7.15 15.43 6.85
N SER A 187 -6.45 15.33 5.73
CA SER A 187 -5.27 16.14 5.52
C SER A 187 -5.61 17.58 5.18
N ILE A 188 -6.80 17.82 4.66
CA ILE A 188 -7.17 19.12 4.09
C ILE A 188 -8.01 19.97 5.05
N THR A 189 -8.59 19.37 6.09
CA THR A 189 -9.47 20.09 7.05
C THR A 189 -8.78 20.45 8.36
N GLU A 190 -7.73 19.72 8.77
CA GLU A 190 -7.17 19.84 10.13
C GLU A 190 -5.63 19.83 10.23
N ILE A 191 -4.90 19.72 9.11
CA ILE A 191 -3.45 19.52 9.14
C ILE A 191 -2.66 20.64 8.42
N ASP A 192 -1.91 21.40 9.22
CA ASP A 192 -1.18 22.61 8.86
C ASP A 192 0.34 22.43 8.70
N SER A 193 0.92 21.30 9.12
CA SER A 193 2.37 21.07 9.06
C SER A 193 2.73 19.74 8.37
N VAL A 194 3.83 19.74 7.62
CA VAL A 194 4.36 18.55 6.93
C VAL A 194 4.53 17.36 7.90
N GLN A 195 5.03 17.62 9.11
CA GLN A 195 5.21 16.60 10.15
C GLN A 195 3.92 15.84 10.47
N LYS A 196 2.82 16.56 10.71
CA LYS A 196 1.52 15.95 10.99
C LYS A 196 0.99 15.13 9.79
N TRP A 197 1.27 15.56 8.56
CA TRP A 197 0.95 14.79 7.35
C TRP A 197 1.77 13.48 7.29
N VAL A 198 3.07 13.55 7.56
CA VAL A 198 3.97 12.38 7.57
C VAL A 198 3.62 11.39 8.69
N LEU A 199 3.24 11.89 9.85
CA LEU A 199 2.80 11.08 10.98
C LEU A 199 1.48 10.36 10.69
N LEU A 200 0.51 11.06 10.12
CA LEU A 200 -0.76 10.48 9.66
C LEU A 200 -0.52 9.35 8.64
N ALA A 201 0.31 9.61 7.65
CA ALA A 201 0.75 8.64 6.66
C ALA A 201 1.33 7.38 7.29
N THR A 202 2.14 7.56 8.34
CA THR A 202 2.74 6.47 9.09
C THR A 202 1.68 5.61 9.78
N PHE A 203 0.65 6.21 10.40
CA PHE A 203 -0.43 5.43 11.01
C PHE A 203 -1.30 4.68 10.02
N ILE A 204 -1.57 5.29 8.85
CA ILE A 204 -2.28 4.60 7.77
C ILE A 204 -1.45 3.40 7.28
N ALA A 205 -0.14 3.57 7.10
CA ALA A 205 0.77 2.49 6.72
C ALA A 205 0.85 1.38 7.79
N LEU A 206 0.84 1.75 9.07
CA LEU A 206 0.78 0.80 10.19
C LEU A 206 -0.53 -0.01 10.19
N GLY A 207 -1.67 0.65 10.01
CA GLY A 207 -2.95 -0.03 9.84
C GLY A 207 -2.93 -0.97 8.64
N PHE A 208 -2.38 -0.51 7.51
CA PHE A 208 -2.25 -1.31 6.30
C PHE A 208 -1.44 -2.59 6.56
N GLY A 209 -0.22 -2.44 7.06
CA GLY A 209 0.68 -3.57 7.35
C GLY A 209 0.15 -4.51 8.44
N PHE A 210 -0.69 -4.02 9.37
CA PHE A 210 -1.34 -4.87 10.37
C PHE A 210 -2.24 -5.92 9.75
N ILE A 211 -3.20 -5.50 8.91
CA ILE A 211 -4.17 -6.42 8.28
C ILE A 211 -3.46 -7.36 7.32
N GLU A 212 -2.53 -6.82 6.55
CA GLU A 212 -1.74 -7.63 5.63
C GLU A 212 -0.95 -8.71 6.38
N ASN A 213 -0.28 -8.36 7.49
CA ASN A 213 0.44 -9.32 8.31
C ASN A 213 -0.48 -10.39 8.91
N ILE A 214 -1.69 -10.03 9.37
CA ILE A 214 -2.67 -11.00 9.84
C ILE A 214 -2.97 -12.03 8.74
N LEU A 215 -3.19 -11.58 7.52
CA LEU A 215 -3.59 -12.45 6.42
C LEU A 215 -2.47 -13.37 5.95
N TYR A 216 -1.25 -12.84 5.84
CA TYR A 216 -0.08 -13.67 5.53
C TYR A 216 0.14 -14.75 6.60
N LEU A 217 0.09 -14.36 7.87
CA LEU A 217 0.25 -15.30 8.99
C LEU A 217 -0.90 -16.29 9.06
N TYR A 218 -2.13 -15.85 8.77
CA TYR A 218 -3.30 -16.71 8.71
C TYR A 218 -3.17 -17.76 7.62
N ASN A 219 -2.78 -17.36 6.40
CA ASN A 219 -2.56 -18.30 5.30
C ASN A 219 -1.52 -19.37 5.64
N ILE A 220 -0.39 -18.97 6.24
CA ILE A 220 0.63 -19.93 6.69
C ILE A 220 0.05 -20.86 7.77
N SER A 221 -0.82 -20.35 8.65
CA SER A 221 -1.44 -21.12 9.73
C SER A 221 -2.52 -22.12 9.28
N ILE A 222 -2.95 -22.05 8.00
CA ILE A 222 -3.86 -23.03 7.39
C ILE A 222 -3.11 -24.35 7.20
N ASP A 223 -1.91 -24.29 6.60
CA ASP A 223 -1.13 -25.49 6.24
C ASP A 223 -0.09 -25.86 7.31
N ARG A 224 0.35 -24.90 8.13
CA ARG A 224 1.39 -25.09 9.15
C ARG A 224 0.88 -24.67 10.52
N TRP A 225 1.47 -25.24 11.57
CA TRP A 225 1.15 -24.83 12.94
C TRP A 225 1.71 -23.44 13.25
N VAL A 226 1.03 -22.68 14.13
CA VAL A 226 1.41 -21.31 14.51
C VAL A 226 2.77 -21.22 15.20
N ILE A 227 3.32 -22.34 15.67
CA ILE A 227 4.64 -22.44 16.32
C ILE A 227 5.72 -22.93 15.34
N SER A 228 5.39 -23.09 14.05
CA SER A 228 6.38 -23.50 13.05
C SER A 228 7.48 -22.46 12.88
N GLY A 229 8.69 -22.91 12.53
CA GLY A 229 9.80 -22.02 12.21
C GLY A 229 9.44 -21.02 11.11
N ASP A 230 8.65 -21.44 10.10
CA ASP A 230 8.21 -20.58 9.00
C ASP A 230 7.22 -19.50 9.45
N PHE A 231 6.34 -19.81 10.39
CA PHE A 231 5.46 -18.82 10.98
C PHE A 231 6.27 -17.77 11.74
N ALA A 232 7.23 -18.21 12.56
CA ALA A 232 8.08 -17.31 13.34
C ALA A 232 8.97 -16.43 12.44
N THR A 233 9.61 -17.02 11.42
CA THR A 233 10.42 -16.24 10.47
C THR A 233 9.56 -15.24 9.71
N THR A 234 8.39 -15.66 9.20
CA THR A 234 7.47 -14.75 8.50
C THR A 234 7.00 -13.62 9.40
N LEU A 235 6.62 -13.92 10.65
CA LEU A 235 6.24 -12.91 11.63
C LEU A 235 7.35 -11.87 11.81
N ILE A 236 8.58 -12.31 12.09
CA ILE A 236 9.71 -11.40 12.31
C ILE A 236 10.01 -10.58 11.05
N PHE A 237 10.16 -11.24 9.90
CA PHE A 237 10.52 -10.58 8.65
C PHE A 237 9.46 -9.55 8.24
N ARG A 238 8.18 -9.91 8.33
CA ARG A 238 7.10 -9.00 7.94
C ARG A 238 6.88 -7.87 8.94
N SER A 239 7.01 -8.16 10.24
CA SER A 239 6.85 -7.17 11.30
C SER A 239 7.93 -6.11 11.32
N ILE A 240 9.15 -6.47 10.90
CA ILE A 240 10.27 -5.54 10.85
C ILE A 240 10.37 -4.92 9.47
N PHE A 241 10.51 -5.73 8.42
CA PHE A 241 10.92 -5.23 7.12
C PHE A 241 9.74 -4.86 6.23
N SER A 242 8.76 -5.75 6.05
CA SER A 242 7.58 -5.43 5.23
C SER A 242 6.87 -4.20 5.78
N LEU A 243 6.57 -4.21 7.09
CA LEU A 243 5.94 -3.07 7.78
C LEU A 243 6.73 -1.78 7.58
N PHE A 244 8.07 -1.84 7.70
CA PHE A 244 8.92 -0.68 7.48
C PHE A 244 8.85 -0.16 6.04
N VAL A 245 8.75 -1.03 5.04
CA VAL A 245 8.60 -0.60 3.65
C VAL A 245 7.25 0.09 3.43
N HIS A 246 6.14 -0.40 3.99
CA HIS A 246 4.86 0.32 3.90
C HIS A 246 4.98 1.74 4.50
N ILE A 247 5.65 1.86 5.65
CA ILE A 247 5.88 3.14 6.31
C ILE A 247 6.75 4.02 5.42
N PHE A 248 7.87 3.52 4.91
CA PHE A 248 8.81 4.28 4.09
C PHE A 248 8.18 4.78 2.79
N CYS A 249 7.51 3.89 2.04
CA CYS A 249 6.78 4.21 0.83
C CYS A 249 5.70 5.26 1.10
N GLY A 250 4.91 5.08 2.18
CA GLY A 250 3.94 6.08 2.63
C GLY A 250 4.61 7.42 2.90
N VAL A 251 5.58 7.48 3.81
CA VAL A 251 6.26 8.71 4.22
C VAL A 251 6.82 9.47 3.01
N ILE A 252 7.43 8.79 2.04
CA ILE A 252 7.94 9.45 0.83
C ILE A 252 6.82 10.16 0.07
N VAL A 253 5.76 9.45 -0.31
CA VAL A 253 4.65 10.04 -1.08
C VAL A 253 4.10 11.25 -0.34
N TRP A 254 3.86 11.09 0.96
CA TRP A 254 3.15 12.08 1.76
C TRP A 254 4.00 13.29 2.16
N LEU A 255 5.29 13.11 2.38
CA LEU A 255 6.24 14.19 2.60
C LEU A 255 6.26 15.13 1.40
N TYR A 256 6.35 14.59 0.19
CA TYR A 256 6.45 15.42 -1.01
C TYR A 256 5.09 15.91 -1.48
N PHE A 257 4.02 15.14 -1.24
CA PHE A 257 2.65 15.60 -1.45
C PHE A 257 2.34 16.82 -0.56
N SER A 258 2.59 16.73 0.75
CA SER A 258 2.29 17.81 1.70
C SER A 258 3.09 19.06 1.37
N LYS A 259 4.40 18.92 1.06
CA LYS A 259 5.21 20.03 0.56
C LYS A 259 4.63 20.61 -0.72
N ALA A 260 4.28 19.79 -1.70
CA ALA A 260 3.70 20.28 -2.94
C ALA A 260 2.37 21.01 -2.73
N TYR A 261 1.54 20.52 -1.82
CA TYR A 261 0.26 21.12 -1.47
C TYR A 261 0.44 22.48 -0.77
N LEU A 262 1.32 22.55 0.23
CA LEU A 262 1.56 23.77 1.00
C LEU A 262 2.30 24.85 0.20
N PHE A 263 3.33 24.48 -0.58
CA PHE A 263 4.18 25.43 -1.32
C PHE A 263 3.65 25.74 -2.73
N PHE A 264 3.05 24.75 -3.42
CA PHE A 264 2.60 24.89 -4.80
C PHE A 264 1.08 24.75 -4.95
N GLY A 265 0.28 24.77 -3.87
CA GLY A 265 -1.16 24.52 -3.92
C GLY A 265 -1.95 25.39 -4.92
N LYS A 266 -1.41 26.56 -5.33
CA LYS A 266 -1.98 27.40 -6.39
C LYS A 266 -1.49 27.04 -7.80
N ASN A 267 -0.30 26.44 -7.94
CA ASN A 267 0.27 26.04 -9.21
C ASN A 267 0.04 24.54 -9.48
N PHE A 268 -1.07 24.30 -10.18
CA PHE A 268 -1.57 22.98 -10.55
C PHE A 268 -0.53 22.08 -11.23
N TYR A 269 0.30 22.63 -12.11
CA TYR A 269 1.29 21.84 -12.86
C TYR A 269 2.39 21.27 -11.95
N PHE A 270 2.98 22.11 -11.09
CA PHE A 270 4.04 21.67 -10.17
C PHE A 270 3.53 20.71 -9.11
N TYR A 271 2.33 20.95 -8.59
CA TYR A 271 1.68 20.02 -7.66
C TYR A 271 1.55 18.63 -8.28
N THR A 272 0.96 18.57 -9.48
CA THR A 272 0.71 17.32 -10.20
C THR A 272 2.00 16.59 -10.50
N LYS A 273 2.97 17.29 -11.09
CA LYS A 273 4.28 16.72 -11.43
C LYS A 273 4.96 16.11 -10.21
N THR A 274 4.94 16.81 -9.08
CA THR A 274 5.56 16.35 -7.84
C THR A 274 4.86 15.11 -7.29
N PHE A 275 3.52 15.15 -7.20
CA PHE A 275 2.74 14.01 -6.74
C PHE A 275 2.95 12.77 -7.62
N LEU A 276 2.82 12.93 -8.95
CA LEU A 276 2.98 11.82 -9.89
C LEU A 276 4.40 11.21 -9.80
N PHE A 277 5.43 12.04 -9.70
CA PHE A 277 6.80 11.55 -9.60
C PHE A 277 7.02 10.73 -8.33
N TRP A 278 6.61 11.25 -7.18
CA TRP A 278 6.87 10.59 -5.90
C TRP A 278 5.99 9.37 -5.65
N LEU A 279 4.75 9.35 -6.18
CA LEU A 279 3.92 8.14 -6.17
C LEU A 279 4.52 7.06 -7.06
N LEU A 280 4.99 7.39 -8.28
CA LEU A 280 5.67 6.41 -9.14
C LEU A 280 6.94 5.86 -8.48
N PHE A 281 7.71 6.73 -7.84
CA PHE A 281 8.92 6.35 -7.13
C PHE A 281 8.61 5.40 -5.95
N SER A 282 7.56 5.68 -5.18
CA SER A 282 7.08 4.80 -4.11
C SER A 282 6.67 3.43 -4.64
N ILE A 283 5.85 3.38 -5.69
CA ILE A 283 5.42 2.13 -6.36
C ILE A 283 6.65 1.33 -6.81
N THR A 284 7.64 2.00 -7.41
CA THR A 284 8.87 1.36 -7.89
C THR A 284 9.71 0.79 -6.74
N LEU A 285 9.89 1.57 -5.67
CA LEU A 285 10.62 1.11 -4.49
C LEU A 285 9.95 -0.11 -3.86
N HIS A 286 8.62 -0.08 -3.76
CA HIS A 286 7.84 -1.18 -3.23
C HIS A 286 7.97 -2.42 -4.13
N ALA A 287 7.81 -2.25 -5.45
CA ALA A 287 8.04 -3.29 -6.47
C ALA A 287 9.39 -3.97 -6.30
N ILE A 288 10.47 -3.20 -6.22
CA ILE A 288 11.82 -3.74 -6.06
C ILE A 288 11.92 -4.57 -4.77
N PHE A 289 11.29 -4.14 -3.67
CA PHE A 289 11.33 -4.87 -2.41
C PHE A 289 10.67 -6.25 -2.52
N ASP A 290 9.43 -6.34 -3.03
CA ASP A 290 8.74 -7.65 -3.13
C ASP A 290 9.32 -8.55 -4.20
N ILE A 291 9.74 -7.98 -5.34
CA ILE A 291 10.43 -8.75 -6.37
C ILE A 291 11.70 -9.37 -5.77
N SER A 292 12.45 -8.60 -4.99
CA SER A 292 13.67 -9.10 -4.35
C SER A 292 13.37 -10.16 -3.30
N LEU A 293 12.31 -10.01 -2.51
CA LEU A 293 11.85 -11.06 -1.58
C LEU A 293 11.48 -12.34 -2.32
N THR A 294 10.75 -12.22 -3.42
CA THR A 294 10.30 -13.34 -4.25
C THR A 294 11.47 -14.07 -4.90
N LEU A 295 12.50 -13.33 -5.29
CA LEU A 295 13.73 -13.86 -5.89
C LEU A 295 14.80 -14.25 -4.83
N TRP A 296 14.44 -14.28 -3.55
CA TRP A 296 15.34 -14.61 -2.43
C TRP A 296 16.58 -13.70 -2.31
N PHE A 297 16.53 -12.49 -2.86
CA PHE A 297 17.59 -11.49 -2.75
C PHE A 297 17.46 -10.68 -1.46
N THR A 298 17.67 -11.35 -0.32
CA THR A 298 17.46 -10.80 1.02
C THR A 298 18.37 -9.63 1.44
N PRO A 299 19.60 -9.43 0.92
CA PRO A 299 20.44 -8.30 1.36
C PRO A 299 19.82 -6.93 1.10
N ILE A 300 18.97 -6.78 0.06
CA ILE A 300 18.34 -5.50 -0.25
C ILE A 300 17.42 -5.01 0.87
N ILE A 301 16.85 -5.95 1.63
CA ILE A 301 15.95 -5.68 2.75
C ILE A 301 16.64 -4.82 3.81
N PHE A 302 17.90 -5.12 4.11
CA PHE A 302 18.70 -4.37 5.07
C PHE A 302 19.03 -2.97 4.57
N ILE A 303 19.29 -2.82 3.26
CA ILE A 303 19.53 -1.51 2.64
C ILE A 303 18.28 -0.64 2.78
N TYR A 304 17.10 -1.19 2.46
CA TYR A 304 15.82 -0.51 2.61
C TYR A 304 15.56 -0.10 4.06
N ALA A 305 15.76 -1.03 5.00
CA ALA A 305 15.56 -0.76 6.42
C ALA A 305 16.47 0.35 6.93
N ILE A 306 17.78 0.26 6.69
CA ILE A 306 18.76 1.23 7.20
C ILE A 306 18.57 2.59 6.51
N TYR A 307 18.57 2.62 5.18
CA TYR A 307 18.48 3.87 4.44
C TYR A 307 17.14 4.57 4.66
N GLY A 308 16.04 3.80 4.61
CA GLY A 308 14.73 4.34 4.89
C GLY A 308 14.64 4.87 6.31
N TYR A 309 15.18 4.15 7.31
CA TYR A 309 15.09 4.59 8.71
C TYR A 309 15.84 5.91 8.89
N LEU A 310 17.07 6.01 8.35
CA LEU A 310 17.85 7.24 8.38
C LEU A 310 17.16 8.40 7.63
N TYR A 311 16.47 8.11 6.53
CA TYR A 311 15.74 9.11 5.76
C TYR A 311 14.50 9.64 6.51
N ILE A 312 13.69 8.74 7.08
CA ILE A 312 12.49 9.10 7.82
C ILE A 312 12.87 9.89 9.08
N THR A 313 13.81 9.39 9.88
CA THR A 313 14.29 10.09 11.08
C THR A 313 14.82 11.48 10.74
N LYS A 314 15.65 11.61 9.70
CA LYS A 314 16.13 12.92 9.21
C LYS A 314 14.99 13.88 8.85
N THR A 315 13.85 13.37 8.37
CA THR A 315 12.69 14.20 8.03
C THR A 315 12.05 14.82 9.27
N PHE A 316 12.00 14.08 10.38
CA PHE A 316 11.46 14.59 11.64
C PHE A 316 12.44 15.53 12.37
N TYR A 317 13.76 15.31 12.28
CA TYR A 317 14.76 16.15 12.96
C TYR A 317 15.16 17.43 12.22
N LYS A 318 14.82 17.59 10.94
CA LYS A 318 15.32 18.71 10.11
C LYS A 318 14.59 20.04 10.22
N GLU A 319 13.47 20.13 10.95
CA GLU A 319 12.62 21.33 10.96
C GLU A 319 12.73 22.18 12.25
N GLU A 320 13.80 22.03 13.04
CA GLU A 320 14.21 23.03 14.04
C GLU A 320 15.32 23.95 13.50
N ILE A 321 15.08 24.72 12.41
CA ILE A 321 15.81 25.97 12.11
C ILE A 321 14.86 26.97 11.44
#